data_AF-A0A6L5HWZ4-F1
#
_entry.id   AF-A0A6L5HWZ4-F1
#
_cell.length_a   1.000
_cell.length_b   1.000
_cell.length_c   1.000
_cell.angle_alpha   90.00
_cell.angle_beta   90.00
_cell.angle_gamma   90.00
#
_symmetry.space_group_name_H-M   'P 1'
#
loop_
_entity.id
_entity.type
_entity.pdbx_description
1 polymer ?
#
loop_
_entity_poly.entity_id
_entity_poly.type
_entity_poly.pdbx_seq_one_letter_code
_entity_poly.pdbx_strand_id
1 'polypeptide(L)'
;MKRIFALLPLMVSLAVHAGETPELDASGQTSAPVVETAPPDLDSLLKPQSKATTKVTDIRNQLLTDMGNTVGFRGGMAARARELVDGLNARSPSLDAMFKFAPMIAKNGTLPPVIVEARDVAAFSQDQVRTANRVYKIEREERFVSVPPTWRDYLYVGLPLNASVELPDFEARPQDSDEAEIWEVAVRKGWDDGYKQADAILAANFNRLTRDYLGMHLYSSLLQNDMISSTSVAESQQTVTGDGKQMMLGDKLRRVTGRATFETDPKKWRPTVKTQYRQTGDGATK
;
A
#
# COMPACT_ATOMS: atom_id res chain seq x y z
N MET A 1 48.61 9.80 33.21
CA MET A 1 49.58 9.41 32.18
C MET A 1 49.08 9.93 30.83
N LYS A 2 49.78 10.92 30.26
CA LYS A 2 49.55 11.52 28.94
C LYS A 2 50.29 10.69 27.89
N ARG A 3 49.67 10.40 26.75
CA ARG A 3 50.41 10.21 25.49
C ARG A 3 49.69 10.91 24.35
N ILE A 4 50.33 12.01 23.95
CA ILE A 4 50.18 12.77 22.71
C ILE A 4 50.90 11.98 21.63
N PHE A 5 50.32 11.84 20.44
CA PHE A 5 51.09 11.70 19.21
C PHE A 5 50.39 12.47 18.09
N ALA A 6 51.11 13.46 17.59
CA ALA A 6 50.84 14.21 16.37
C ALA A 6 51.57 13.53 15.21
N LEU A 7 50.99 13.56 14.00
CA LEU A 7 51.72 13.59 12.73
C LEU A 7 50.74 13.89 11.56
N LEU A 8 50.83 15.12 11.06
CA LEU A 8 50.46 15.58 9.71
C LEU A 8 51.63 15.25 8.74
N PRO A 9 51.54 15.52 7.42
CA PRO A 9 50.51 15.21 6.42
C PRO A 9 51.15 14.50 5.19
N LEU A 10 50.35 14.02 4.22
CA LEU A 10 50.88 13.64 2.90
C LEU A 10 50.12 14.37 1.79
N MET A 11 50.80 15.34 1.19
CA MET A 11 50.50 15.96 -0.09
C MET A 11 50.94 15.02 -1.21
N VAL A 12 50.08 14.75 -2.18
CA VAL A 12 50.48 14.24 -3.50
C VAL A 12 49.85 15.14 -4.56
N SER A 13 50.68 15.99 -5.14
CA SER A 13 50.43 16.65 -6.42
C SER A 13 50.99 15.78 -7.53
N LEU A 14 50.19 15.48 -8.55
CA LEU A 14 50.69 15.18 -9.89
C LEU A 14 49.96 16.10 -10.88
N ALA A 15 50.74 16.94 -11.56
CA ALA A 15 50.33 17.59 -12.80
C ALA A 15 50.73 16.68 -13.97
N VAL A 16 49.99 16.75 -15.09
CA VAL A 16 50.51 16.77 -16.47
C VAL A 16 49.38 16.99 -17.49
N HIS A 17 49.57 18.05 -18.27
CA HIS A 17 49.26 18.32 -19.70
C HIS A 17 47.88 18.06 -20.34
N ALA A 18 47.25 19.19 -20.72
CA ALA A 18 46.89 19.62 -22.07
C ALA A 18 46.35 18.59 -23.09
N GLY A 19 45.16 18.88 -23.61
CA GLY A 19 44.65 18.34 -24.87
C GLY A 19 43.14 18.51 -25.03
N GLU A 20 42.75 19.35 -26.01
CA GLU A 20 41.50 19.31 -26.77
C GLU A 20 40.14 19.65 -26.11
N THR A 21 39.62 20.79 -26.56
CA THR A 21 38.19 21.09 -26.73
C THR A 21 37.46 20.03 -27.56
N PRO A 22 36.19 19.72 -27.24
CA PRO A 22 35.23 19.32 -28.25
C PRO A 22 34.09 20.33 -28.39
N GLU A 23 33.72 20.51 -29.66
CA GLU A 23 32.67 21.35 -30.21
C GLU A 23 31.27 21.04 -29.66
N LEU A 24 30.45 22.09 -29.70
CA LEU A 24 29.00 22.01 -29.61
C LEU A 24 28.43 21.28 -30.82
N ASP A 25 27.91 20.06 -30.63
CA ASP A 25 26.93 19.49 -31.55
C ASP A 25 25.52 19.73 -31.02
N ALA A 26 24.83 20.63 -31.72
CA ALA A 26 23.39 20.80 -31.67
C ALA A 26 22.72 19.60 -32.35
N SER A 27 21.87 18.88 -31.61
CA SER A 27 20.87 17.98 -32.20
C SER A 27 19.62 17.99 -31.33
N GLY A 28 18.50 18.28 -32.00
CA GLY A 28 17.27 18.75 -31.40
C GLY A 28 16.55 17.74 -30.53
N GLN A 29 15.94 18.28 -29.47
CA GLN A 29 14.89 17.65 -28.71
C GLN A 29 13.69 17.37 -29.63
N THR A 30 13.36 16.09 -29.80
CA THR A 30 12.03 15.68 -30.23
C THR A 30 11.31 15.11 -29.02
N SER A 31 10.40 15.91 -28.48
CA SER A 31 9.40 15.52 -27.49
C SER A 31 8.43 14.53 -28.13
N ALA A 32 8.47 13.27 -27.71
CA ALA A 32 7.44 12.29 -28.07
C ALA A 32 6.16 12.58 -27.27
N PRO A 33 4.96 12.48 -27.87
CA PRO A 33 3.70 12.72 -27.19
C PRO A 33 3.37 11.55 -26.26
N VAL A 34 2.85 11.86 -25.07
CA VAL A 34 2.26 10.88 -24.15
C VAL A 34 0.95 10.42 -24.76
N VAL A 35 0.92 9.20 -25.31
CA VAL A 35 -0.31 8.56 -25.77
C VAL A 35 -0.98 7.91 -24.56
N GLU A 36 -2.06 8.53 -24.10
CA GLU A 36 -3.01 7.92 -23.17
C GLU A 36 -3.68 6.75 -23.88
N THR A 37 -3.26 5.53 -23.55
CA THR A 37 -3.76 4.29 -24.16
C THR A 37 -4.85 3.69 -23.27
N ALA A 38 -6.06 3.58 -23.83
CA ALA A 38 -7.16 2.85 -23.24
C ALA A 38 -6.78 1.37 -23.01
N PRO A 39 -7.39 0.68 -22.03
CA PRO A 39 -7.13 -0.74 -21.79
C PRO A 39 -7.43 -1.60 -23.03
N PRO A 40 -6.66 -2.69 -23.27
CA PRO A 40 -6.87 -3.56 -24.41
C PRO A 40 -8.19 -4.33 -24.28
N ASP A 41 -8.92 -4.41 -25.39
CA ASP A 41 -10.15 -5.19 -25.54
C ASP A 41 -9.82 -6.68 -25.71
N LEU A 42 -10.67 -7.58 -25.20
CA LEU A 42 -10.44 -9.03 -25.21
C LEU A 42 -10.22 -9.55 -26.64
N ASP A 43 -11.00 -9.04 -27.61
CA ASP A 43 -10.88 -9.43 -29.01
C ASP A 43 -9.52 -9.08 -29.63
N SER A 44 -8.85 -8.04 -29.12
CA SER A 44 -7.50 -7.66 -29.56
C SER A 44 -6.40 -8.60 -29.07
N LEU A 45 -6.65 -9.32 -27.96
CA LEU A 45 -5.73 -10.29 -27.36
C LEU A 45 -5.92 -11.71 -27.94
N LEU A 46 -7.08 -11.98 -28.54
CA LEU A 46 -7.44 -13.29 -29.07
C LEU A 46 -6.80 -13.62 -30.43
N LYS A 47 -6.36 -12.65 -31.25
CA LYS A 47 -5.92 -12.92 -32.64
C LYS A 47 -4.61 -12.21 -33.07
N PRO A 48 -3.43 -12.60 -32.54
CA PRO A 48 -2.15 -12.18 -33.12
C PRO A 48 -1.86 -12.90 -34.46
N GLN A 49 -1.26 -12.21 -35.43
CA GLN A 49 -0.88 -12.77 -36.76
C GLN A 49 0.58 -13.25 -36.79
N SER A 50 0.85 -14.39 -37.43
CA SER A 50 2.17 -15.03 -37.58
C SER A 50 2.36 -15.68 -38.97
N LYS A 51 3.62 -15.88 -39.39
CA LYS A 51 4.02 -16.61 -40.62
C LYS A 51 5.20 -17.57 -40.33
N ALA A 52 4.94 -18.80 -39.87
CA ALA A 52 5.86 -19.95 -39.96
C ALA A 52 5.16 -21.27 -39.56
N THR A 53 5.53 -22.39 -40.17
CA THR A 53 4.96 -23.74 -39.96
C THR A 53 5.99 -24.68 -39.35
N THR A 54 5.82 -25.13 -38.09
CA THR A 54 6.50 -26.36 -37.61
C THR A 54 5.84 -26.97 -36.37
N LYS A 55 5.86 -28.32 -36.31
CA LYS A 55 5.25 -29.20 -35.30
C LYS A 55 5.50 -28.80 -33.83
N VAL A 56 4.41 -28.88 -33.07
CA VAL A 56 4.28 -28.71 -31.63
C VAL A 56 5.24 -29.61 -30.83
N THR A 57 6.10 -29.02 -30.00
CA THR A 57 6.93 -29.72 -29.00
C THR A 57 6.32 -29.48 -27.61
N ASP A 58 6.34 -30.45 -26.69
CA ASP A 58 5.76 -30.30 -25.33
C ASP A 58 6.26 -29.04 -24.59
N ILE A 59 7.53 -28.69 -24.80
CA ILE A 59 8.14 -27.47 -24.23
C ILE A 59 7.50 -26.19 -24.79
N ARG A 60 7.17 -26.18 -26.08
CA ARG A 60 6.54 -25.04 -26.76
C ARG A 60 5.09 -24.86 -26.31
N ASN A 61 4.37 -25.95 -26.10
CA ASN A 61 3.03 -25.92 -25.51
C ASN A 61 3.03 -25.34 -24.11
N GLN A 62 3.97 -25.80 -23.26
CA GLN A 62 4.09 -25.28 -21.90
C GLN A 62 4.44 -23.79 -21.91
N LEU A 63 5.38 -23.37 -22.77
CA LEU A 63 5.74 -21.97 -22.92
C LEU A 63 4.53 -21.10 -23.34
N LEU A 64 3.81 -21.49 -24.39
CA LEU A 64 2.62 -20.77 -24.86
C LEU A 64 1.52 -20.73 -23.79
N THR A 65 1.36 -21.82 -23.03
CA THR A 65 0.41 -21.89 -21.93
C THR A 65 0.80 -20.92 -20.81
N ASP A 66 2.05 -20.92 -20.36
CA ASP A 66 2.51 -20.06 -19.27
C ASP A 66 2.47 -18.58 -19.64
N MET A 67 2.82 -18.25 -20.88
CA MET A 67 2.76 -16.88 -21.40
C MET A 67 1.32 -16.43 -21.61
N GLY A 68 0.47 -17.29 -22.18
CA GLY A 68 -0.96 -17.02 -22.36
C GLY A 68 -1.64 -16.79 -21.01
N ASN A 69 -1.38 -17.66 -20.03
CA ASN A 69 -1.87 -17.48 -18.65
C ASN A 69 -1.40 -16.15 -18.06
N THR A 70 -0.12 -15.79 -18.23
CA THR A 70 0.44 -14.55 -17.66
C THR A 70 -0.19 -13.30 -18.28
N VAL A 71 -0.35 -13.29 -19.61
CA VAL A 71 -0.99 -12.19 -20.34
C VAL A 71 -2.46 -12.07 -19.97
N GLY A 72 -3.17 -13.20 -20.00
CA GLY A 72 -4.57 -13.28 -19.59
C GLY A 72 -4.75 -12.79 -18.16
N PHE A 73 -3.93 -13.23 -17.23
CA PHE A 73 -3.97 -12.81 -15.82
C PHE A 73 -3.79 -11.31 -15.64
N ARG A 74 -2.78 -10.72 -16.28
CA ARG A 74 -2.56 -9.27 -16.22
C ARG A 74 -3.73 -8.50 -16.83
N GLY A 75 -4.25 -8.95 -17.97
CA GLY A 75 -5.41 -8.35 -18.63
C GLY A 75 -6.69 -8.43 -17.80
N GLY A 76 -7.04 -9.63 -17.32
CA GLY A 76 -8.22 -9.84 -16.50
C GLY A 76 -8.17 -9.07 -15.20
N MET A 77 -7.02 -9.05 -14.54
CA MET A 77 -6.83 -8.26 -13.31
C MET A 77 -6.99 -6.75 -13.56
N ALA A 78 -6.46 -6.22 -14.67
CA ALA A 78 -6.60 -4.80 -15.03
C ALA A 78 -8.03 -4.42 -15.41
N ALA A 79 -8.72 -5.27 -16.19
CA ALA A 79 -10.12 -5.07 -16.55
C ALA A 79 -11.00 -5.06 -15.29
N ARG A 80 -10.86 -6.08 -14.45
CA ARG A 80 -11.61 -6.18 -13.20
C ARG A 80 -11.30 -5.04 -12.23
N ALA A 81 -10.04 -4.64 -12.10
CA ALA A 81 -9.66 -3.51 -11.26
C ALA A 81 -10.39 -2.21 -11.66
N ARG A 82 -10.56 -1.96 -12.96
CA ARG A 82 -11.32 -0.81 -13.45
C ARG A 82 -12.80 -0.90 -13.08
N GLU A 83 -13.45 -2.03 -13.34
CA GLU A 83 -14.85 -2.25 -12.95
C GLU A 83 -15.07 -2.00 -11.45
N LEU A 84 -14.15 -2.51 -10.61
CA LEU A 84 -14.20 -2.34 -9.16
C LEU A 84 -14.06 -0.87 -8.77
N VAL A 85 -13.10 -0.15 -9.33
CA VAL A 85 -12.90 1.28 -9.05
C VAL A 85 -14.08 2.13 -9.51
N ASP A 86 -14.66 1.83 -10.67
CA ASP A 86 -15.87 2.51 -11.14
C ASP A 86 -17.04 2.27 -10.19
N GLY A 87 -17.21 1.04 -9.72
CA GLY A 87 -18.20 0.70 -8.69
C GLY A 87 -17.97 1.40 -7.35
N LEU A 88 -16.72 1.60 -6.94
CA LEU A 88 -16.36 2.36 -5.74
C LEU A 88 -16.63 3.86 -5.92
N ASN A 89 -16.27 4.43 -7.07
CA ASN A 89 -16.50 5.83 -7.40
C ASN A 89 -17.99 6.17 -7.45
N ALA A 90 -18.81 5.27 -8.03
CA ALA A 90 -20.27 5.41 -8.02
C ALA A 90 -20.85 5.48 -6.60
N ARG A 91 -20.15 4.91 -5.60
CA ARG A 91 -20.53 4.92 -4.18
C ARG A 91 -19.70 5.89 -3.33
N SER A 92 -18.94 6.79 -3.95
CA SER A 92 -18.07 7.74 -3.23
C SER A 92 -18.80 8.49 -2.13
N PRO A 93 -20.00 9.07 -2.33
CA PRO A 93 -20.64 9.86 -1.27
C PRO A 93 -20.91 9.05 0.00
N SER A 94 -21.30 7.77 -0.14
CA SER A 94 -21.53 6.87 0.99
C SER A 94 -20.21 6.49 1.67
N LEU A 95 -19.16 6.20 0.91
CA LEU A 95 -17.83 5.88 1.46
C LEU A 95 -17.20 7.09 2.17
N ASP A 96 -17.36 8.30 1.62
CA ASP A 96 -16.91 9.56 2.22
C ASP A 96 -17.67 9.85 3.53
N ALA A 97 -18.97 9.53 3.58
CA ALA A 97 -19.76 9.66 4.79
C ALA A 97 -19.38 8.65 5.87
N MET A 98 -19.06 7.41 5.48
CA MET A 98 -18.76 6.31 6.41
C MET A 98 -17.33 6.39 6.97
N PHE A 99 -16.34 6.72 6.13
CA PHE A 99 -14.92 6.69 6.49
C PHE A 99 -14.31 8.09 6.64
N LYS A 100 -14.71 8.80 7.69
CA LYS A 100 -14.20 10.15 7.99
C LYS A 100 -12.94 10.11 8.84
N PHE A 101 -11.77 10.28 8.23
CA PHE A 101 -10.48 10.32 8.95
C PHE A 101 -10.10 11.71 9.48
N ALA A 102 -10.54 12.78 8.83
CA ALA A 102 -10.16 14.14 9.21
C ALA A 102 -10.43 14.47 10.70
N PRO A 103 -11.58 14.09 11.30
CA PRO A 103 -11.83 14.34 12.72
C PRO A 103 -10.93 13.53 13.66
N MET A 104 -10.27 12.47 13.17
CA MET A 104 -9.39 11.63 13.97
C MET A 104 -7.98 12.18 14.09
N ILE A 105 -7.60 13.16 13.25
CA ILE A 105 -6.29 13.79 13.34
C ILE A 105 -6.22 14.58 14.65
N ALA A 106 -5.22 14.28 15.46
CA ALA A 106 -4.98 15.00 16.69
C ALA A 106 -4.57 16.45 16.41
N LYS A 107 -4.82 17.35 17.36
CA LYS A 107 -4.51 18.80 17.22
C LYS A 107 -3.04 19.09 16.88
N ASN A 108 -2.15 18.18 17.28
CA ASN A 108 -0.72 18.22 16.97
C ASN A 108 -0.39 17.81 15.51
N GLY A 109 -1.38 17.47 14.68
CA GLY A 109 -1.24 17.05 13.29
C GLY A 109 -0.87 15.58 13.08
N THR A 110 -0.93 14.73 14.12
CA THR A 110 -0.66 13.30 13.99
C THR A 110 -1.94 12.51 13.75
N LEU A 111 -1.88 11.57 12.81
CA LEU A 111 -2.88 10.52 12.71
C LEU A 111 -2.64 9.51 13.85
N PRO A 112 -3.68 9.11 14.60
CA PRO A 112 -3.54 8.22 15.75
C PRO A 112 -3.03 6.83 15.35
N PRO A 113 -2.50 6.07 16.31
CA PRO A 113 -2.12 4.69 16.08
C PRO A 113 -3.35 3.83 15.80
N VAL A 114 -3.15 2.70 15.13
CA VAL A 114 -4.19 1.69 14.91
C VAL A 114 -4.06 0.62 15.98
N ILE A 115 -5.13 0.46 16.76
CA ILE A 115 -5.22 -0.60 17.76
C ILE A 115 -6.07 -1.74 17.22
N VAL A 116 -5.59 -2.98 17.36
CA VAL A 116 -6.41 -4.18 17.13
C VAL A 116 -6.77 -4.81 18.48
N GLU A 117 -7.99 -5.33 18.56
CA GLU A 117 -8.51 -6.08 19.71
C GLU A 117 -8.73 -7.53 19.30
N ALA A 118 -8.20 -8.46 20.08
CA ALA A 118 -8.60 -9.86 20.05
C ALA A 118 -9.35 -10.19 21.33
N ARG A 119 -10.42 -10.98 21.24
CA ARG A 119 -11.26 -11.40 22.38
C ARG A 119 -11.16 -12.89 22.58
N ASP A 120 -11.29 -13.32 23.84
CA ASP A 120 -11.35 -14.74 24.24
C ASP A 120 -10.19 -15.57 23.66
N VAL A 121 -8.98 -15.03 23.80
CA VAL A 121 -7.75 -15.62 23.24
C VAL A 121 -7.24 -16.71 24.17
N ALA A 122 -6.84 -17.84 23.60
CA ALA A 122 -6.11 -18.90 24.31
C ALA A 122 -4.81 -19.23 23.57
N ALA A 123 -3.71 -19.27 24.31
CA ALA A 123 -2.41 -19.73 23.84
C ALA A 123 -2.05 -21.03 24.58
N PHE A 124 -1.67 -22.05 23.83
CA PHE A 124 -1.33 -23.37 24.34
C PHE A 124 0.16 -23.63 24.13
N SER A 125 0.85 -24.06 25.18
CA SER A 125 2.17 -24.71 25.12
C SER A 125 2.03 -26.19 25.53
N GLN A 126 3.14 -26.93 25.55
CA GLN A 126 3.15 -28.35 25.91
C GLN A 126 2.60 -28.61 27.33
N ASP A 127 2.78 -27.66 28.24
CA ASP A 127 2.50 -27.77 29.68
C ASP A 127 1.63 -26.61 30.24
N GLN A 128 1.27 -25.61 29.43
CA GLN A 128 0.56 -24.42 29.90
C GLN A 128 -0.55 -23.97 28.93
N VAL A 129 -1.60 -23.41 29.52
CA VAL A 129 -2.66 -22.70 28.78
C VAL A 129 -2.78 -21.30 29.35
N ARG A 130 -2.66 -20.29 28.48
CA ARG A 130 -2.84 -18.88 28.85
C ARG A 130 -4.07 -18.33 28.14
N THR A 131 -5.06 -17.91 28.91
CA THR A 131 -6.28 -17.28 28.40
C THR A 131 -6.31 -15.79 28.69
N ALA A 132 -6.89 -15.01 27.78
CA ALA A 132 -7.15 -13.59 27.98
C ALA A 132 -8.50 -13.21 27.37
N ASN A 133 -9.35 -12.55 28.16
CA ASN A 133 -10.65 -12.07 27.67
C ASN A 133 -10.46 -11.03 26.55
N ARG A 134 -9.40 -10.21 26.64
CA ARG A 134 -9.06 -9.18 25.65
C ARG A 134 -7.56 -9.01 25.53
N VAL A 135 -7.09 -8.81 24.31
CA VAL A 135 -5.71 -8.45 23.98
C VAL A 135 -5.75 -7.25 23.05
N TYR A 136 -5.10 -6.16 23.44
CA TYR A 136 -4.91 -4.98 22.60
C TYR A 136 -3.48 -4.98 22.05
N LYS A 137 -3.34 -4.60 20.78
CA LYS A 137 -2.03 -4.44 20.14
C LYS A 137 -2.03 -3.18 19.29
N ILE A 138 -0.96 -2.39 19.37
CA ILE A 138 -0.68 -1.34 18.40
C ILE A 138 -0.19 -2.03 17.12
N GLU A 139 -1.04 -2.04 16.10
CA GLU A 139 -0.75 -2.66 14.81
C GLU A 139 0.00 -1.69 13.88
N ARG A 140 -0.26 -0.39 14.03
CA ARG A 140 0.44 0.67 13.30
C ARG A 140 0.62 1.88 14.20
N GLU A 141 1.85 2.36 14.28
CA GLU A 141 2.21 3.56 15.06
C GLU A 141 1.58 4.83 14.51
N GLU A 142 1.52 5.86 15.36
CA GLU A 142 1.15 7.20 14.93
C GLU A 142 2.17 7.80 13.97
N ARG A 143 1.69 8.69 13.10
CA ARG A 143 2.53 9.43 12.16
C ARG A 143 1.97 10.81 11.86
N PHE A 144 2.84 11.73 11.47
CA PHE A 144 2.40 12.98 10.86
C PHE A 144 1.79 12.71 9.49
N VAL A 145 0.71 13.44 9.19
CA VAL A 145 0.08 13.46 7.88
C VAL A 145 -0.16 14.90 7.47
N SER A 146 0.14 15.23 6.22
CA SER A 146 -0.16 16.56 5.66
C SER A 146 -1.61 16.67 5.22
N VAL A 147 -2.18 15.55 4.75
CA VAL A 147 -3.57 15.42 4.31
C VAL A 147 -4.16 14.19 5.01
N PRO A 148 -5.39 14.27 5.56
CA PRO A 148 -6.05 13.10 6.10
C PRO A 148 -6.16 11.99 5.05
N PRO A 149 -5.89 10.72 5.40
CA PRO A 149 -6.17 9.64 4.49
C PRO A 149 -7.67 9.56 4.20
N THR A 150 -8.02 8.94 3.09
CA THR A 150 -9.37 8.69 2.62
C THR A 150 -9.54 7.19 2.37
N TRP A 151 -10.75 6.71 2.10
CA TRP A 151 -10.96 5.32 1.71
C TRP A 151 -10.22 4.96 0.40
N ARG A 152 -9.96 5.94 -0.48
CA ARG A 152 -9.23 5.72 -1.74
C ARG A 152 -7.79 5.27 -1.50
N ASP A 153 -7.14 5.84 -0.48
CA ASP A 153 -5.78 5.49 -0.06
C ASP A 153 -5.66 4.05 0.46
N TYR A 154 -6.79 3.38 0.74
CA TYR A 154 -6.83 1.97 1.13
C TYR A 154 -7.32 1.09 -0.01
N LEU A 155 -8.45 1.44 -0.64
CA LEU A 155 -9.14 0.54 -1.56
C LEU A 155 -8.44 0.39 -2.91
N TYR A 156 -7.65 1.38 -3.33
CA TYR A 156 -6.94 1.34 -4.62
C TYR A 156 -5.57 0.65 -4.54
N VAL A 157 -5.07 0.37 -3.33
CA VAL A 157 -3.73 -0.17 -3.14
C VAL A 157 -3.61 -1.55 -3.80
N GLY A 158 -2.61 -1.71 -4.67
CA GLY A 158 -2.34 -2.98 -5.36
C GLY A 158 -3.26 -3.30 -6.53
N LEU A 159 -4.27 -2.46 -6.83
CA LEU A 159 -5.07 -2.61 -8.04
C LEU A 159 -4.33 -2.02 -9.25
N PRO A 160 -4.18 -2.76 -10.36
CA PRO A 160 -3.47 -2.30 -11.55
C PRO A 160 -4.33 -1.35 -12.42
N LEU A 161 -4.50 -0.10 -11.98
CA LEU A 161 -5.36 0.88 -12.66
C LEU A 161 -4.79 1.41 -13.99
N ASN A 162 -3.46 1.42 -14.11
CA ASN A 162 -2.73 1.95 -15.27
C ASN A 162 -1.95 0.86 -16.02
N ALA A 163 -2.31 -0.41 -15.86
CA ALA A 163 -1.57 -1.50 -16.50
C ALA A 163 -1.94 -1.58 -17.98
N SER A 164 -1.02 -1.12 -18.85
CA SER A 164 -0.95 -1.63 -20.21
C SER A 164 -0.47 -3.08 -20.14
N VAL A 165 -1.17 -3.98 -20.83
CA VAL A 165 -0.76 -5.38 -20.91
C VAL A 165 0.17 -5.51 -22.11
N GLU A 166 1.47 -5.52 -21.86
CA GLU A 166 2.45 -5.79 -22.89
C GLU A 166 2.31 -7.23 -23.37
N LEU A 167 2.13 -7.38 -24.69
CA LEU A 167 2.14 -8.69 -25.33
C LEU A 167 3.57 -9.24 -25.36
N PRO A 168 3.75 -10.57 -25.27
CA PRO A 168 5.04 -11.22 -25.42
C PRO A 168 5.76 -10.83 -26.71
N ASP A 169 7.07 -11.00 -26.70
CA ASP A 169 7.90 -10.94 -27.89
C ASP A 169 7.31 -11.81 -29.00
N PHE A 170 7.49 -11.38 -30.24
CA PHE A 170 6.84 -11.99 -31.40
C PHE A 170 7.12 -13.50 -31.53
N GLU A 171 8.32 -13.94 -31.14
CA GLU A 171 8.72 -15.36 -31.18
C GLU A 171 7.93 -16.25 -30.22
N ALA A 172 7.38 -15.65 -29.16
CA ALA A 172 6.66 -16.33 -28.10
C ALA A 172 5.13 -16.24 -28.25
N ARG A 173 4.68 -15.75 -29.42
CA ARG A 173 3.27 -15.75 -29.82
C ARG A 173 2.94 -17.03 -30.60
N PRO A 174 1.65 -17.42 -30.64
CA PRO A 174 1.19 -18.54 -31.45
C PRO A 174 1.58 -18.36 -32.91
N GLN A 175 2.05 -19.44 -33.55
CA GLN A 175 2.50 -19.41 -34.94
C GLN A 175 1.53 -20.07 -35.92
N ASP A 176 0.76 -21.05 -35.47
CA ASP A 176 -0.24 -21.76 -36.26
C ASP A 176 -1.60 -21.85 -35.52
N SER A 177 -2.58 -22.49 -36.16
CA SER A 177 -3.92 -22.64 -35.60
C SER A 177 -3.96 -23.50 -34.33
N ASP A 178 -3.07 -24.49 -34.24
CA ASP A 178 -3.06 -25.44 -33.11
C ASP A 178 -2.47 -24.75 -31.87
N GLU A 179 -1.42 -23.95 -32.07
CA GLU A 179 -0.84 -23.07 -31.04
C GLU A 179 -1.80 -21.95 -30.62
N ALA A 180 -2.60 -21.43 -31.55
CA ALA A 180 -3.59 -20.40 -31.26
C ALA A 180 -4.68 -20.93 -30.32
N GLU A 181 -5.14 -22.17 -30.51
CA GLU A 181 -6.11 -22.80 -29.61
C GLU A 181 -5.56 -22.93 -28.18
N ILE A 182 -4.32 -23.42 -28.03
CA ILE A 182 -3.64 -23.54 -26.73
C ILE A 182 -3.52 -22.18 -26.04
N TRP A 183 -3.11 -21.17 -26.80
CA TRP A 183 -2.98 -19.80 -26.30
C TRP A 183 -4.31 -19.21 -25.87
N GLU A 184 -5.37 -19.34 -26.67
CA GLU A 184 -6.70 -18.84 -26.32
C GLU A 184 -7.21 -19.48 -25.03
N VAL A 185 -7.04 -20.79 -24.85
CA VAL A 185 -7.43 -21.48 -23.62
C VAL A 185 -6.64 -20.96 -22.42
N ALA A 186 -5.32 -20.80 -22.57
CA ALA A 186 -4.46 -20.28 -21.52
C ALA A 186 -4.80 -18.82 -21.15
N VAL A 187 -5.02 -17.96 -22.14
CA VAL A 187 -5.41 -16.57 -21.91
C VAL A 187 -6.75 -16.48 -21.18
N ARG A 188 -7.76 -17.25 -21.59
CA ARG A 188 -9.07 -17.27 -20.90
C ARG A 188 -8.94 -17.71 -19.45
N LYS A 189 -8.16 -18.78 -19.21
CA LYS A 189 -7.89 -19.25 -17.85
C LYS A 189 -7.18 -18.18 -17.01
N GLY A 190 -6.11 -17.60 -17.54
CA GLY A 190 -5.38 -16.53 -16.88
C GLY A 190 -6.30 -15.35 -16.55
N TRP A 191 -7.15 -14.95 -17.49
CA TRP A 191 -8.11 -13.85 -17.34
C TRP A 191 -9.05 -14.06 -16.15
N ASP A 192 -9.67 -15.23 -16.04
CA ASP A 192 -10.56 -15.58 -14.93
C ASP A 192 -9.82 -15.56 -13.58
N ASP A 193 -8.58 -16.05 -13.55
CA ASP A 193 -7.76 -16.01 -12.34
C ASP A 193 -7.33 -14.57 -11.97
N GLY A 194 -7.09 -13.72 -12.98
CA GLY A 194 -6.86 -12.28 -12.79
C GLY A 194 -8.07 -11.56 -12.19
N TYR A 195 -9.29 -11.90 -12.61
CA TYR A 195 -10.53 -11.39 -12.02
C TYR A 195 -10.62 -11.75 -10.53
N LYS A 196 -10.42 -13.04 -10.20
CA LYS A 196 -10.43 -13.51 -8.80
C LYS A 196 -9.37 -12.81 -7.96
N GLN A 197 -8.18 -12.58 -8.51
CA GLN A 197 -7.11 -11.89 -7.81
C GLN A 197 -7.48 -10.44 -7.51
N ALA A 198 -8.04 -9.70 -8.47
CA ALA A 198 -8.49 -8.33 -8.25
C ALA A 198 -9.57 -8.24 -7.14
N ASP A 199 -10.54 -9.16 -7.16
CA ASP A 199 -11.56 -9.27 -6.11
C ASP A 199 -10.94 -9.57 -4.73
N ALA A 200 -9.97 -10.49 -4.67
CA ALA A 200 -9.27 -10.83 -3.43
C ALA A 200 -8.46 -9.65 -2.88
N ILE A 201 -7.78 -8.88 -3.75
CA ILE A 201 -7.08 -7.65 -3.38
C ILE A 201 -8.06 -6.64 -2.78
N LEU A 202 -9.21 -6.40 -3.44
CA LEU A 202 -10.19 -5.46 -2.93
C LEU A 202 -10.76 -5.91 -1.58
N ALA A 203 -11.07 -7.19 -1.41
CA ALA A 203 -11.55 -7.74 -0.14
C ALA A 203 -10.52 -7.55 0.99
N ALA A 204 -9.24 -7.82 0.71
CA ALA A 204 -8.15 -7.58 1.66
C ALA A 204 -8.01 -6.09 2.00
N ASN A 205 -8.14 -5.20 1.01
CA ASN A 205 -8.10 -3.75 1.21
C ASN A 205 -9.25 -3.25 2.08
N PHE A 206 -10.46 -3.77 1.88
CA PHE A 206 -11.62 -3.46 2.74
C PHE A 206 -11.40 -3.91 4.18
N ASN A 207 -10.84 -5.10 4.39
CA ASN A 207 -10.50 -5.59 5.72
C ASN A 207 -9.47 -4.67 6.39
N ARG A 208 -8.43 -4.25 5.65
CA ARG A 208 -7.43 -3.31 6.14
C ARG A 208 -8.03 -1.94 6.47
N LEU A 209 -8.87 -1.40 5.58
CA LEU A 209 -9.57 -0.12 5.79
C LEU A 209 -10.42 -0.16 7.06
N THR A 210 -11.24 -1.20 7.21
CA THR A 210 -12.14 -1.37 8.34
C THR A 210 -11.36 -1.54 9.64
N ARG A 211 -10.33 -2.40 9.64
CA ARG A 211 -9.43 -2.61 10.77
C ARG A 211 -8.76 -1.31 11.21
N ASP A 212 -8.15 -0.58 10.27
CA ASP A 212 -7.42 0.65 10.57
C ASP A 212 -8.37 1.76 11.06
N TYR A 213 -9.53 1.92 10.42
CA TYR A 213 -10.54 2.91 10.81
C TYR A 213 -11.10 2.64 12.21
N LEU A 214 -11.56 1.40 12.47
CA LEU A 214 -12.06 1.01 13.78
C LEU A 214 -10.97 1.03 14.84
N GLY A 215 -9.74 0.68 14.48
CA GLY A 215 -8.60 0.70 15.40
C GLY A 215 -8.21 2.10 15.86
N MET A 216 -8.38 3.12 15.01
CA MET A 216 -8.21 4.52 15.40
C MET A 216 -9.35 5.01 16.33
N HIS A 217 -10.57 4.55 16.13
CA HIS A 217 -11.68 4.80 17.08
C HIS A 217 -11.47 4.10 18.42
N LEU A 218 -10.95 2.87 18.38
CA LEU A 218 -10.59 2.12 19.57
C LEU A 218 -9.50 2.85 20.36
N TYR A 219 -8.48 3.41 19.70
CA TYR A 219 -7.49 4.27 20.35
C TYR A 219 -8.16 5.42 21.11
N SER A 220 -9.10 6.14 20.49
CA SER A 220 -9.81 7.24 21.16
C SER A 220 -10.58 6.77 22.40
N SER A 221 -11.23 5.61 22.30
CA SER A 221 -11.95 5.00 23.41
C SER A 221 -11.01 4.59 24.55
N LEU A 222 -9.87 3.96 24.24
CA LEU A 222 -8.88 3.57 25.24
C LEU A 222 -8.24 4.78 25.91
N LEU A 223 -8.00 5.86 25.15
CA LEU A 223 -7.44 7.10 25.66
C LEU A 223 -8.40 7.78 26.65
N GLN A 224 -9.71 7.78 26.36
CA GLN A 224 -10.74 8.30 27.29
C GLN A 224 -10.83 7.49 28.59
N ASN A 225 -10.46 6.22 28.57
CA ASN A 225 -10.44 5.36 29.75
C ASN A 225 -9.06 5.30 30.43
N ASP A 226 -8.11 6.16 30.04
CA ASP A 226 -6.74 6.19 30.57
C ASP A 226 -5.98 4.85 30.43
N MET A 227 -6.33 4.04 29.42
CA MET A 227 -5.71 2.73 29.14
C MET A 227 -4.55 2.80 28.14
N ILE A 228 -4.37 3.94 27.47
CA ILE A 228 -3.28 4.22 26.54
C ILE A 228 -2.88 5.69 26.67
N SER A 229 -1.59 5.98 26.58
CA SER A 229 -1.06 7.33 26.63
C SER A 229 -1.27 8.07 25.30
N SER A 230 -1.36 9.40 25.36
CA SER A 230 -1.44 10.24 24.16
C SER A 230 -0.08 10.44 23.50
N THR A 231 -0.06 10.52 22.16
CA THR A 231 1.13 10.94 21.42
C THR A 231 1.59 12.34 21.82
N SER A 232 2.85 12.45 22.24
CA SER A 232 3.53 13.71 22.55
C SER A 232 4.37 14.18 21.37
N VAL A 233 4.18 15.44 20.98
CA VAL A 233 4.91 16.10 19.90
C VAL A 233 5.62 17.33 20.45
N ALA A 234 6.93 17.43 20.19
CA ALA A 234 7.69 18.65 20.42
C ALA A 234 7.75 19.48 19.14
N GLU A 235 7.73 20.81 19.31
CA GLU A 235 7.83 21.78 18.24
C GLU A 235 8.99 22.74 18.54
N SER A 236 9.81 23.00 17.53
CA SER A 236 10.87 24.00 17.55
C SER A 236 10.65 24.96 16.38
N GLN A 237 10.69 26.26 16.63
CA GLN A 237 10.55 27.29 15.60
C GLN A 237 11.78 28.19 15.59
N GLN A 238 12.33 28.42 14.41
CA GLN A 238 13.43 29.33 14.17
C GLN A 238 13.01 30.37 13.11
N THR A 239 13.25 31.65 13.38
CA THR A 239 12.78 32.73 12.51
C THR A 239 13.50 32.71 11.16
N VAL A 240 14.79 32.37 11.13
CA VAL A 240 15.61 32.28 9.92
C VAL A 240 16.59 31.12 10.06
N THR A 241 16.64 30.23 9.07
CA THR A 241 17.65 29.15 8.93
C THR A 241 18.18 29.13 7.50
N GLY A 242 19.36 28.56 7.24
CA GLY A 242 19.94 28.54 5.89
C GLY A 242 21.43 28.26 5.83
N ASP A 243 21.96 28.12 4.61
CA ASP A 243 23.37 27.76 4.34
C ASP A 243 24.05 28.68 3.30
N GLY A 244 23.60 29.94 3.19
CA GLY A 244 24.16 30.96 2.30
C GLY A 244 23.71 30.86 0.83
N LYS A 245 23.19 29.70 0.41
CA LYS A 245 22.51 29.51 -0.89
C LYS A 245 21.00 29.39 -0.75
N GLN A 246 20.52 28.92 0.40
CA GLN A 246 19.12 28.83 0.72
C GLN A 246 18.85 29.49 2.08
N MET A 247 17.76 30.24 2.17
CA MET A 247 17.25 30.84 3.40
C MET A 247 15.81 30.38 3.59
N MET A 248 15.49 29.85 4.77
CA MET A 248 14.15 29.52 5.20
C MET A 248 13.71 30.55 6.24
N LEU A 249 12.51 31.09 6.06
CA LEU A 249 11.90 32.03 7.00
C LEU A 249 10.77 31.32 7.75
N GLY A 250 10.73 31.48 9.07
CA GLY A 250 9.73 30.84 9.93
C GLY A 250 9.83 29.31 9.94
N ASP A 251 11.05 28.77 9.87
CA ASP A 251 11.31 27.33 9.89
C ASP A 251 10.75 26.70 11.18
N LYS A 252 9.88 25.71 11.01
CA LYS A 252 9.15 25.05 12.10
C LYS A 252 9.28 23.55 11.98
N LEU A 253 9.99 22.97 12.94
CA LEU A 253 10.22 21.53 13.05
C LEU A 253 9.31 20.93 14.11
N ARG A 254 8.51 19.93 13.74
CA ARG A 254 7.72 19.12 14.68
C ARG A 254 8.20 17.68 14.69
N ARG A 255 8.33 17.10 15.88
CA ARG A 255 8.80 15.72 16.07
C ARG A 255 7.96 15.01 17.12
N VAL A 256 7.58 13.76 16.84
CA VAL A 256 7.03 12.86 17.87
C VAL A 256 8.13 12.55 18.87
N THR A 257 7.93 12.94 20.12
CA THR A 257 8.86 12.70 21.24
C THR A 257 8.39 11.60 22.17
N GLY A 258 7.08 11.35 22.23
CA GLY A 258 6.49 10.25 22.99
C GLY A 258 5.43 9.56 22.16
N ARG A 259 5.60 8.26 21.93
CA ARG A 259 4.61 7.42 21.23
C ARG A 259 3.49 6.99 22.16
N ALA A 260 2.34 6.63 21.59
CA ALA A 260 1.27 6.04 22.37
C ALA A 260 1.70 4.67 22.93
N THR A 261 1.46 4.45 24.22
CA THR A 261 1.82 3.22 24.93
C THR A 261 0.69 2.80 25.85
N PHE A 262 0.40 1.49 25.92
CA PHE A 262 -0.62 0.99 26.83
C PHE A 262 -0.21 1.22 28.29
N GLU A 263 -1.18 1.62 29.11
CA GLU A 263 -1.02 1.67 30.56
C GLU A 263 -1.38 0.30 31.13
N THR A 264 -0.41 -0.38 31.75
CA THR A 264 -0.59 -1.73 32.28
C THR A 264 -1.02 -1.74 33.74
N ASP A 265 -0.95 -0.61 34.45
CA ASP A 265 -1.47 -0.47 35.81
C ASP A 265 -2.98 -0.14 35.80
N PRO A 266 -3.86 -1.08 36.20
CA PRO A 266 -5.30 -0.89 36.16
C PRO A 266 -5.79 0.20 37.13
N LYS A 267 -4.99 0.59 38.14
CA LYS A 267 -5.38 1.64 39.09
C LYS A 267 -5.45 3.02 38.45
N LYS A 268 -4.79 3.20 37.30
CA LYS A 268 -4.80 4.46 36.56
C LYS A 268 -5.95 4.53 35.55
N TRP A 269 -6.63 3.41 35.30
CA TRP A 269 -7.71 3.35 34.32
C TRP A 269 -8.99 3.97 34.86
N ARG A 270 -9.78 4.58 33.97
CA ARG A 270 -11.09 5.16 34.26
C ARG A 270 -12.16 4.56 33.34
N PRO A 271 -12.57 3.30 33.57
CA PRO A 271 -13.48 2.62 32.67
C PRO A 271 -14.87 3.25 32.70
N THR A 272 -15.39 3.60 31.53
CA THR A 272 -16.79 3.99 31.35
C THR A 272 -17.67 2.74 31.34
N VAL A 273 -18.48 2.55 32.39
CA VAL A 273 -19.44 1.44 32.46
C VAL A 273 -20.57 1.71 31.47
N LYS A 274 -20.57 1.03 30.32
CA LYS A 274 -21.74 0.97 29.44
C LYS A 274 -22.69 -0.10 29.98
N THR A 275 -23.69 0.29 30.75
CA THR A 275 -24.78 -0.61 31.18
C THR A 275 -25.50 -1.12 29.93
N GLN A 276 -25.22 -2.36 29.53
CA GLN A 276 -25.99 -3.01 28.48
C GLN A 276 -27.34 -3.44 29.07
N TYR A 277 -28.42 -2.78 28.66
CA TYR A 277 -29.76 -3.27 28.95
C TYR A 277 -29.94 -4.63 28.27
N ARG A 278 -29.86 -5.69 29.07
CA ARG A 278 -30.31 -7.02 28.67
C ARG A 278 -31.81 -6.90 28.42
N GLN A 279 -32.24 -6.93 27.17
CA GLN A 279 -33.65 -7.14 26.87
C GLN A 279 -34.02 -8.53 27.38
N THR A 280 -34.66 -8.55 28.54
CA THR A 280 -35.34 -9.73 29.05
C THR A 280 -36.46 -10.03 28.05
N GLY A 281 -36.27 -11.07 27.24
CA GLY A 281 -37.33 -11.62 26.41
C GLY A 281 -38.43 -12.13 27.35
N ASP A 282 -39.51 -11.37 27.42
CA ASP A 282 -40.69 -11.74 28.17
C ASP A 282 -41.33 -12.94 27.47
N GLY A 283 -41.26 -14.10 28.11
CA GLY A 283 -41.94 -15.31 27.67
C GLY A 283 -43.43 -15.15 27.86
N ALA A 284 -44.12 -14.64 26.84
CA ALA A 284 -45.57 -14.68 26.79
C ALA A 284 -46.03 -16.08 26.35
N THR A 285 -46.35 -16.89 27.35
CA THR A 285 -47.25 -18.03 27.22
C THR A 285 -48.67 -17.51 26.97
N LYS A 286 -49.28 -17.93 25.85
CA LYS A 286 -50.62 -18.55 25.78
C LYS A 286 -50.95 -18.93 24.34
#